data_AF-A0A174JQJ7-F1
#
_entry.id   AF-A0A174JQJ7-F1
#
_cell.length_a   1.000
_cell.length_b   1.000
_cell.length_c   1.000
_cell.angle_alpha   90.00
_cell.angle_beta   90.00
_cell.angle_gamma   90.00
#
_symmetry.space_group_name_H-M   'P 1'
#
loop_
_entity.id
_entity.type
_entity.pdbx_description
1 polymer ?
#
loop_
_entity_poly.entity_id
_entity_poly.type
_entity_poly.pdbx_seq_one_letter_code
_entity_poly.pdbx_strand_id
1 'polypeptide(L)'
;MKFIEKLVDDIYKSSKIPFNLNIDGFGIYSTPLFDKSQNYLTKNFKFENTKCCIKVNAAFSAILDLLIFCIKDKLEDGFLHKRDIILSLLKGEEIEPEILKATLPALTKEFYLVSIYAENNIESIYDYIKECYTDSEVEVVIYKGNIIIIGELEDARDHMESIKETIDNTFSGKYYISYSKVLDLNKINKEFEDNIAKIELAKKYNFNESIIDDRNMIFEGIIDSVSDYVKEDVFEKVNNGFLKLDTEMIKTIEVFFKCGLNLSDAAKELYIHRNTLIYRLDKIEKYTSYDIREFNNAVIFKLVFFLWKEKKTKNS
;
A
#
# COMPACT_ATOMS: atom_id res chain seq x y z
N MET A 1 15.51 22.88 7.20
CA MET A 1 16.23 23.44 8.40
C MET A 1 15.47 24.50 9.24
N LYS A 2 14.50 25.26 8.70
CA LYS A 2 13.80 26.38 9.42
C LYS A 2 12.97 25.98 10.66
N PHE A 3 12.55 24.72 10.78
CA PHE A 3 11.72 24.26 11.89
C PHE A 3 12.48 24.23 13.22
N ILE A 4 13.65 23.58 13.25
CA ILE A 4 14.43 23.42 14.50
C ILE A 4 14.92 24.78 15.00
N GLU A 5 15.30 25.67 14.08
CA GLU A 5 15.64 27.06 14.43
C GLU A 5 14.45 27.79 15.06
N LYS A 6 13.25 27.68 14.47
CA LYS A 6 12.02 28.25 15.02
C LYS A 6 11.65 27.65 16.38
N LEU A 7 11.80 26.34 16.55
CA LEU A 7 11.57 25.63 17.81
C LEU A 7 12.50 26.17 18.91
N VAL A 8 13.80 26.24 18.60
CA VAL A 8 14.83 26.75 19.52
C VAL A 8 14.53 28.21 19.89
N ASP A 9 14.15 29.03 18.91
CA ASP A 9 13.74 30.42 19.13
C ASP A 9 12.47 30.55 19.98
N ASP A 10 11.46 29.71 19.77
CA ASP A 10 10.22 29.76 20.51
C ASP A 10 10.43 29.31 21.97
N ILE A 11 11.20 28.26 22.20
CA ILE A 11 11.59 27.82 23.55
C ILE A 11 12.40 28.92 24.23
N TYR A 12 13.33 29.56 23.53
CA TYR A 12 14.09 30.69 24.06
C TYR A 12 13.20 31.90 24.39
N LYS A 13 12.25 32.25 23.52
CA LYS A 13 11.33 33.38 23.75
C LYS A 13 10.48 33.18 24.99
N SER A 14 10.02 31.95 25.22
CA SER A 14 9.19 31.59 26.38
C SER A 14 10.00 31.43 27.67
N SER A 15 11.15 30.76 27.61
CA SER A 15 11.95 30.45 28.82
C SER A 15 12.94 31.54 29.20
N LYS A 16 13.42 32.32 28.23
CA LYS A 16 14.57 33.24 28.35
C LYS A 16 15.86 32.58 28.83
N ILE A 17 15.97 31.26 28.70
CA ILE A 17 17.16 30.48 29.09
C ILE A 17 18.08 30.33 27.88
N PRO A 18 19.33 30.82 27.91
CA PRO A 18 20.28 30.58 26.83
C PRO A 18 20.77 29.13 26.82
N PHE A 19 20.66 28.46 25.67
CA PHE A 19 21.11 27.08 25.49
C PHE A 19 21.68 26.82 24.09
N ASN A 20 22.43 25.73 23.98
CA ASN A 20 22.91 25.18 22.72
C ASN A 20 22.43 23.73 22.61
N LEU A 21 21.78 23.41 21.49
CA LEU A 21 21.22 22.10 21.20
C LEU A 21 21.93 21.51 20.00
N ASN A 22 22.55 20.35 20.16
CA ASN A 22 23.08 19.55 19.09
C ASN A 22 22.17 18.34 18.87
N ILE A 23 21.71 18.15 17.64
CA ILE A 23 20.90 17.00 17.24
C ILE A 23 21.69 16.26 16.16
N ASP A 24 22.04 15.00 16.46
CA ASP A 24 22.85 14.18 15.54
C ASP A 24 22.14 14.05 14.19
N GLY A 25 22.88 14.30 13.10
CA GLY A 25 22.32 14.35 11.74
C GLY A 25 21.63 15.65 11.31
N PHE A 26 21.24 16.53 12.24
CA PHE A 26 20.55 17.80 11.92
C PHE A 26 21.41 19.05 12.18
N GLY A 27 22.33 18.99 13.13
CA GLY A 27 23.31 20.04 13.39
C GLY A 27 23.19 20.72 14.76
N ILE A 28 23.89 21.85 14.90
CA ILE A 28 24.02 22.58 16.17
C ILE A 28 23.28 23.90 16.09
N TYR A 29 22.37 24.11 17.04
CA TYR A 29 21.50 25.28 17.16
C TYR A 29 21.80 26.02 18.46
N SER A 30 21.96 27.33 18.40
CA SER A 30 22.26 28.15 19.59
C SER A 30 21.23 29.25 19.72
N THR A 31 20.71 29.43 20.93
CA THR A 31 19.87 30.58 21.24
C THR A 31 20.70 31.86 21.31
N PRO A 32 20.06 33.05 21.18
CA PRO A 32 20.69 34.31 21.54
C PRO A 32 21.27 34.29 22.96
N LEU A 33 22.39 35.00 23.16
CA LEU A 33 23.10 35.14 24.44
C LEU A 33 23.72 33.84 25.00
N PHE A 34 23.72 32.73 24.25
CA PHE A 34 24.51 31.56 24.62
C PHE A 34 26.00 31.84 24.42
N ASP A 35 26.76 31.91 25.52
CA ASP A 35 28.20 32.19 25.53
C ASP A 35 29.00 30.91 25.80
N LYS A 36 29.88 30.55 24.86
CA LYS A 36 30.74 29.36 24.94
C LYS A 36 31.89 29.49 25.95
N SER A 37 32.16 30.70 26.46
CA SER A 37 33.27 30.98 27.39
C SER A 37 32.92 30.79 28.87
N GLN A 38 31.65 30.54 29.20
CA GLN A 38 31.16 30.38 30.56
C GLN A 38 31.14 28.90 31.01
N ASN A 39 31.02 28.67 32.32
CA ASN A 39 30.90 27.32 32.87
C ASN A 39 29.55 26.69 32.50
N TYR A 40 29.56 25.57 31.78
CA TYR A 40 28.36 24.93 31.23
C TYR A 40 28.16 23.51 31.74
N LEU A 41 26.89 23.13 31.85
CA LEU A 41 26.46 21.75 32.00
C LEU A 41 26.09 21.19 30.64
N THR A 42 26.52 19.96 30.38
CA THR A 42 26.17 19.21 29.17
C THR A 42 25.35 18.00 29.57
N LYS A 43 24.21 17.77 28.90
CA LYS A 43 23.40 16.57 29.12
C LYS A 43 23.00 15.97 27.79
N ASN A 44 23.22 14.66 27.68
CA ASN A 44 22.81 13.88 26.52
C ASN A 44 21.43 13.28 26.78
N PHE A 45 20.58 13.27 25.77
CA PHE A 45 19.29 12.61 25.79
C PHE A 45 19.01 11.98 24.42
N LYS A 46 18.06 11.04 24.39
CA LYS A 46 17.55 10.48 23.14
C LYS A 46 16.18 11.05 22.84
N PHE A 47 15.96 11.32 21.55
CA PHE A 47 14.66 11.59 20.96
C PHE A 47 14.47 10.55 19.84
N GLU A 48 13.54 9.62 20.02
CA GLU A 48 13.45 8.39 19.22
C GLU A 48 14.84 7.70 19.08
N ASN A 49 15.29 7.45 17.85
CA ASN A 49 16.61 6.88 17.53
C ASN A 49 17.71 7.94 17.37
N THR A 50 17.41 9.22 17.59
CA THR A 50 18.35 10.33 17.42
C THR A 50 19.02 10.71 18.73
N LYS A 51 20.35 10.85 18.70
CA LYS A 51 21.14 11.32 19.84
C LYS A 51 21.11 12.85 19.89
N CYS A 52 20.71 13.40 21.02
CA CYS A 52 20.67 14.83 21.26
C CYS A 52 21.57 15.20 22.43
N CYS A 53 22.15 16.39 22.36
CA CYS A 53 23.02 16.94 23.39
C CYS A 53 22.64 18.40 23.63
N ILE A 54 22.33 18.74 24.88
CA ILE A 54 22.05 20.12 25.28
C ILE A 54 23.16 20.66 26.18
N LYS A 55 23.52 21.93 25.96
CA LYS A 55 24.42 22.69 26.82
C LYS A 55 23.72 23.93 27.34
N VAL A 56 23.84 24.16 28.65
CA VAL A 56 23.30 25.34 29.35
C VAL A 56 24.32 25.86 30.34
N ASN A 57 24.23 27.15 30.72
CA ASN A 57 25.04 27.67 31.82
C ASN A 57 24.70 26.93 33.13
N ALA A 58 25.72 26.63 33.95
CA ALA A 58 25.58 25.91 35.20
C ALA A 58 24.58 26.54 36.20
N ALA A 59 24.32 27.84 36.09
CA ALA A 59 23.31 28.54 36.88
C ALA A 59 21.87 28.03 36.67
N PHE A 60 21.60 27.36 35.53
CA PHE A 60 20.28 26.81 35.18
C PHE A 60 20.16 25.30 35.45
N SER A 61 21.06 24.73 36.25
CA SER A 61 21.11 23.28 36.53
C SER A 61 19.78 22.69 37.01
N ALA A 62 19.07 23.41 37.89
CA ALA A 62 17.81 22.97 38.48
C ALA A 62 16.65 22.83 37.47
N ILE A 63 16.75 23.46 36.30
CA ILE A 63 15.69 23.53 35.29
C ILE A 63 16.07 22.72 34.03
N LEU A 64 17.28 22.15 33.98
CA LEU A 64 17.80 21.41 32.84
C LEU A 64 16.88 20.26 32.40
N ASP A 65 16.32 19.51 33.36
CA ASP A 65 15.40 18.41 33.05
C ASP A 65 14.06 18.88 32.48
N LEU A 66 13.53 19.99 33.00
CA LEU A 66 12.33 20.61 32.46
C LEU A 66 12.57 21.17 31.05
N LEU A 67 13.74 21.77 30.81
CA LEU A 67 14.11 22.26 29.49
C LEU A 67 14.25 21.10 28.48
N ILE A 68 14.85 19.97 28.88
CA ILE A 68 14.89 18.77 28.05
C ILE A 68 13.48 18.25 27.77
N PHE A 69 12.60 18.24 28.77
CA PHE A 69 11.20 17.86 28.58
C PHE A 69 10.50 18.78 27.57
N CYS A 70 10.60 20.10 27.72
CA CYS A 70 10.01 21.05 26.77
C CYS A 70 10.59 20.92 25.36
N ILE A 71 11.89 20.63 25.25
CA ILE A 71 12.52 20.38 23.95
C ILE A 71 11.96 19.09 23.35
N LYS A 72 11.84 18.01 24.13
CA LYS A 72 11.23 16.76 23.64
C LYS A 72 9.80 16.96 23.19
N ASP A 73 8.96 17.58 24.02
CA ASP A 73 7.56 17.89 23.74
C ASP A 73 7.42 18.74 22.46
N LYS A 74 8.24 19.79 22.31
CA LYS A 74 8.25 20.60 21.08
C LYS A 74 8.83 19.88 19.86
N LEU A 75 9.78 18.98 20.07
CA LEU A 75 10.33 18.14 19.00
C LEU A 75 9.26 17.13 18.55
N GLU A 76 8.47 16.57 19.45
CA GLU A 76 7.26 15.78 19.13
C GLU A 76 6.27 16.64 18.34
N ASP A 77 6.01 17.88 18.75
CA ASP A 77 5.05 18.78 18.09
C ASP A 77 5.47 19.28 16.69
N GLY A 78 6.72 19.09 16.25
CA GLY A 78 7.04 19.55 14.88
C GLY A 78 8.31 19.07 14.20
N PHE A 79 9.01 18.07 14.74
CA PHE A 79 9.53 17.11 13.77
C PHE A 79 8.31 16.56 13.04
N LEU A 80 8.30 16.62 11.70
CA LEU A 80 7.40 15.73 10.98
C LEU A 80 7.75 14.34 11.48
N HIS A 81 6.84 13.70 12.23
CA HIS A 81 7.04 12.32 12.62
C HIS A 81 7.31 11.52 11.34
N LYS A 82 8.02 10.40 11.42
CA LYS A 82 8.22 9.53 10.24
C LYS A 82 6.92 9.32 9.45
N ARG A 83 5.81 9.20 10.20
CA ARG A 83 4.43 9.24 9.70
C ARG A 83 4.14 10.45 8.81
N ASP A 84 4.34 11.69 9.26
CA ASP A 84 4.03 12.89 8.48
C ASP A 84 4.88 13.00 7.22
N ILE A 85 6.15 12.59 7.29
CA ILE A 85 7.04 12.53 6.12
C ILE A 85 6.47 11.53 5.10
N ILE A 86 6.12 10.32 5.56
CA ILE A 86 5.47 9.31 4.73
C ILE A 86 4.18 9.86 4.11
N LEU A 87 3.30 10.49 4.91
CA LEU A 87 2.05 11.05 4.41
C LEU A 87 2.28 12.15 3.36
N SER A 88 3.33 12.95 3.51
CA SER A 88 3.71 14.00 2.55
C SER A 88 4.23 13.37 1.25
N LEU A 89 5.09 12.35 1.34
CA LEU A 89 5.55 11.58 0.17
C LEU A 89 4.37 10.93 -0.59
N LEU A 90 3.43 10.30 0.13
CA LEU A 90 2.26 9.67 -0.47
C LEU A 90 1.30 10.69 -1.11
N LYS A 91 1.33 11.95 -0.70
CA LYS A 91 0.60 13.05 -1.37
C LYS A 91 1.33 13.61 -2.60
N GLY A 92 2.59 13.25 -2.81
CA GLY A 92 3.44 13.81 -3.87
C GLY A 92 4.10 15.13 -3.49
N GLU A 93 4.23 15.43 -2.19
CA GLU A 93 4.96 16.59 -1.71
C GLU A 93 6.47 16.32 -1.76
N GLU A 94 7.25 17.30 -2.21
CA GLU A 94 8.72 17.21 -2.21
C GLU A 94 9.28 17.36 -0.79
N ILE A 95 10.24 16.50 -0.46
CA ILE A 95 10.93 16.52 0.85
C ILE A 95 12.43 16.66 0.61
N GLU A 96 13.06 17.55 1.38
CA GLU A 96 14.51 17.78 1.34
C GLU A 96 15.25 16.44 1.58
N PRO A 97 16.20 16.03 0.71
CA PRO A 97 16.92 14.76 0.82
C PRO A 97 17.63 14.55 2.16
N GLU A 98 18.12 15.63 2.79
CA GLU A 98 18.77 15.60 4.09
C GLU A 98 17.80 15.17 5.19
N ILE A 99 16.55 15.62 5.13
CA ILE A 99 15.49 15.25 6.07
C ILE A 99 15.17 13.77 5.91
N LEU A 100 14.96 13.32 4.67
CA LEU A 100 14.68 11.91 4.35
C LEU A 100 15.79 10.98 4.83
N LYS A 101 17.05 11.34 4.58
CA LYS A 101 18.21 10.54 5.01
C LYS A 101 18.32 10.45 6.52
N ALA A 102 17.94 11.51 7.25
CA ALA A 102 18.01 11.55 8.69
C ALA A 102 16.84 10.82 9.38
N THR A 103 15.66 10.77 8.76
CA THR A 103 14.45 10.19 9.35
C THR A 103 14.07 8.81 8.84
N LEU A 104 14.26 8.56 7.54
CA LEU A 104 13.86 7.35 6.81
C LEU A 104 14.98 6.87 5.88
N PRO A 105 16.14 6.47 6.42
CA PRO A 105 17.29 6.06 5.62
C PRO A 105 16.99 4.88 4.67
N ALA A 106 16.08 3.97 5.06
CA ALA A 106 15.64 2.86 4.22
C ALA A 106 15.07 3.30 2.86
N LEU A 107 14.42 4.47 2.80
CA LEU A 107 13.80 4.99 1.57
C LEU A 107 14.80 5.63 0.59
N THR A 108 16.08 5.67 0.96
CA THR A 108 17.16 6.13 0.06
C THR A 108 17.69 5.02 -0.85
N LYS A 109 17.23 3.79 -0.65
CA LYS A 109 17.54 2.61 -1.47
C LYS A 109 16.27 2.12 -2.18
N GLU A 110 16.35 0.98 -2.85
CA GLU A 110 15.15 0.27 -3.32
C GLU A 110 14.36 -0.25 -2.13
N PHE A 111 13.05 -0.05 -2.13
CA PHE A 111 12.15 -0.52 -1.08
C PHE A 111 10.80 -0.96 -1.67
N TYR A 112 9.96 -1.56 -0.85
CA TYR A 112 8.61 -1.94 -1.22
C TYR A 112 7.57 -1.02 -0.60
N LEU A 113 6.53 -0.75 -1.39
CA LEU A 113 5.33 -0.07 -0.96
C LEU A 113 4.16 -1.05 -1.05
N VAL A 114 3.51 -1.31 0.07
CA VAL A 114 2.35 -2.20 0.17
C VAL A 114 1.15 -1.38 0.61
N SER A 115 0.03 -1.54 -0.07
CA SER A 115 -1.27 -1.01 0.29
C SER A 115 -2.21 -2.16 0.62
N ILE A 116 -2.84 -2.12 1.79
CA ILE A 116 -3.78 -3.12 2.25
C ILE A 116 -5.13 -2.45 2.52
N TYR A 117 -6.15 -2.92 1.82
CA TYR A 117 -7.54 -2.61 2.10
C TYR A 117 -8.16 -3.75 2.89
N ALA A 118 -8.98 -3.42 3.88
CA ALA A 118 -9.85 -4.38 4.55
C ALA A 118 -11.26 -3.79 4.68
N GLU A 119 -12.28 -4.59 4.37
CA GLU A 119 -13.68 -4.18 4.48
C GLU A 119 -14.08 -3.91 5.94
N ASN A 120 -13.53 -4.71 6.87
CA ASN A 120 -13.76 -4.61 8.30
C ASN A 120 -12.42 -4.69 9.05
N ASN A 121 -12.41 -4.31 10.32
CA ASN A 121 -11.28 -4.51 11.25
C ASN A 121 -9.96 -3.82 10.85
N ILE A 122 -9.99 -2.77 10.03
CA ILE A 122 -8.76 -2.11 9.54
C ILE A 122 -7.83 -1.64 10.66
N GLU A 123 -8.36 -1.05 11.74
CA GLU A 123 -7.56 -0.58 12.88
C GLU A 123 -6.90 -1.77 13.62
N SER A 124 -7.62 -2.86 13.84
CA SER A 124 -7.09 -4.05 14.50
C SER A 124 -6.05 -4.77 13.65
N ILE A 125 -6.26 -4.83 12.33
CA ILE A 125 -5.28 -5.36 11.39
C ILE A 125 -4.03 -4.46 11.38
N TYR A 126 -4.21 -3.14 11.38
CA TYR A 126 -3.10 -2.18 11.47
C TYR A 126 -2.28 -2.36 12.74
N ASP A 127 -2.92 -2.44 13.91
CA ASP A 127 -2.23 -2.60 15.19
C ASP A 127 -1.42 -3.90 15.20
N TYR A 128 -2.00 -5.00 14.71
CA TYR A 128 -1.31 -6.28 14.61
C TYR A 128 -0.12 -6.21 13.67
N ILE A 129 -0.32 -5.72 12.44
CA ILE A 129 0.75 -5.60 11.44
C ILE A 129 1.86 -4.69 11.97
N LYS A 130 1.52 -3.58 12.61
CA LYS A 130 2.48 -2.65 13.20
C LYS A 130 3.34 -3.31 14.27
N GLU A 131 2.74 -4.15 15.12
CA GLU A 131 3.47 -4.89 16.16
C GLU A 131 4.54 -5.82 15.54
N CYS A 132 4.26 -6.44 14.39
CA CYS A 132 5.22 -7.29 13.66
C CYS A 132 6.49 -6.55 13.19
N TYR A 133 6.48 -5.23 13.10
CA TYR A 133 7.61 -4.42 12.59
C TYR A 133 8.28 -3.55 13.64
N THR A 134 7.96 -3.73 14.93
CA THR A 134 8.43 -2.86 16.03
C THR A 134 9.96 -2.69 16.08
N ASP A 135 10.72 -3.71 15.69
CA ASP A 135 12.20 -3.72 15.69
C ASP A 135 12.80 -3.68 14.27
N SER A 136 12.08 -3.17 13.28
CA SER A 136 12.52 -3.11 11.88
C SER A 136 12.59 -1.67 11.34
N GLU A 137 13.22 -1.49 10.17
CA GLU A 137 13.18 -0.21 9.44
C GLU A 137 11.89 -0.03 8.62
N VAL A 138 10.95 -0.97 8.71
CA VAL A 138 9.66 -0.93 8.03
C VAL A 138 8.68 -0.05 8.81
N GLU A 139 8.06 0.88 8.09
CA GLU A 139 7.08 1.80 8.65
C GLU A 139 5.67 1.41 8.22
N VAL A 140 4.72 1.48 9.16
CA VAL A 140 3.31 1.15 8.93
C VAL A 140 2.44 2.34 9.31
N VAL A 141 1.60 2.80 8.38
CA VAL A 141 0.68 3.93 8.58
C VAL A 141 -0.70 3.62 8.02
N ILE A 142 -1.74 4.34 8.49
CA ILE A 142 -3.05 4.36 7.83
C ILE A 142 -3.17 5.63 7.01
N TYR A 143 -3.52 5.49 5.73
CA TYR A 143 -3.76 6.61 4.82
C TYR A 143 -4.88 6.30 3.82
N LYS A 144 -5.79 7.26 3.61
CA LYS A 144 -6.99 7.12 2.75
C LYS A 144 -7.77 5.81 2.99
N GLY A 145 -7.90 5.37 4.24
CA GLY A 145 -8.61 4.13 4.59
C GLY A 145 -7.90 2.83 4.18
N ASN A 146 -6.58 2.88 3.98
CA ASN A 146 -5.74 1.73 3.68
C ASN A 146 -4.55 1.68 4.64
N ILE A 147 -4.08 0.48 4.96
CA ILE A 147 -2.84 0.26 5.71
C ILE A 147 -1.70 0.27 4.71
N ILE A 148 -0.71 1.12 4.95
CA ILE A 148 0.45 1.31 4.08
C ILE A 148 1.68 0.82 4.80
N ILE A 149 2.41 -0.09 4.17
CA ILE A 149 3.69 -0.60 4.66
C ILE A 149 4.78 -0.10 3.71
N ILE A 150 5.82 0.50 4.26
CA ILE A 150 6.94 1.05 3.49
C ILE A 150 8.25 0.61 4.12
N GLY A 151 9.09 -0.07 3.35
CA GLY A 151 10.42 -0.47 3.81
C GLY A 151 11.05 -1.54 2.95
N GLU A 152 12.26 -1.95 3.33
CA GLU A 152 12.95 -3.09 2.71
C GLU A 152 12.26 -4.38 3.15
N LEU A 153 11.85 -5.20 2.18
CA LEU A 153 11.19 -6.49 2.40
C LEU A 153 11.96 -7.56 1.63
N GLU A 154 12.45 -8.57 2.34
CA GLU A 154 13.00 -9.78 1.71
C GLU A 154 11.86 -10.58 1.07
N ASP A 155 12.08 -11.07 -0.14
CA ASP A 155 11.12 -11.89 -0.91
C ASP A 155 9.67 -11.41 -0.77
N ALA A 156 9.40 -10.20 -1.28
CA ALA A 156 8.13 -9.48 -1.06
C ALA A 156 6.87 -10.31 -1.30
N ARG A 157 6.88 -11.26 -2.25
CA ARG A 157 5.73 -12.14 -2.48
C ARG A 157 5.46 -13.07 -1.29
N ASP A 158 6.49 -13.74 -0.78
CA ASP A 158 6.37 -14.65 0.36
C ASP A 158 6.00 -13.87 1.64
N HIS A 159 6.49 -12.64 1.73
CA HIS A 159 6.08 -11.72 2.77
C HIS A 159 4.59 -11.36 2.69
N MET A 160 4.04 -11.13 1.48
CA MET A 160 2.60 -10.87 1.31
C MET A 160 1.76 -12.11 1.63
N GLU A 161 2.23 -13.32 1.30
CA GLU A 161 1.56 -14.56 1.70
C GLU A 161 1.53 -14.72 3.22
N SER A 162 2.61 -14.37 3.91
CA SER A 162 2.67 -14.40 5.38
C SER A 162 1.65 -13.44 6.01
N ILE A 163 1.57 -12.21 5.50
CA ILE A 163 0.56 -11.23 5.95
C ILE A 163 -0.85 -11.74 5.66
N LYS A 164 -1.07 -12.31 4.47
CA LYS A 164 -2.35 -12.90 4.06
C LYS A 164 -2.78 -14.00 5.02
N GLU A 165 -1.90 -14.95 5.34
CA GLU A 165 -2.19 -16.04 6.30
C GLU A 165 -2.53 -15.50 7.69
N THR A 166 -1.79 -14.50 8.17
CA THR A 166 -2.09 -13.83 9.43
C THR A 166 -3.49 -13.22 9.43
N ILE A 167 -3.86 -12.51 8.36
CA ILE A 167 -5.19 -11.89 8.25
C ILE A 167 -6.27 -12.96 8.19
N ASP A 168 -6.09 -13.99 7.35
CA ASP A 168 -7.04 -15.11 7.19
C ASP A 168 -7.30 -15.85 8.52
N ASN A 169 -6.27 -15.99 9.37
CA ASN A 169 -6.37 -16.72 10.63
C ASN A 169 -6.98 -15.90 11.77
N THR A 170 -6.91 -14.57 11.71
CA THR A 170 -7.22 -13.70 12.85
C THR A 170 -8.48 -12.88 12.62
N PHE A 171 -8.77 -12.51 11.38
CA PHE A 171 -9.82 -11.56 11.02
C PHE A 171 -10.77 -12.15 9.99
N SER A 172 -11.99 -11.61 9.94
CA SER A 172 -12.99 -11.96 8.94
C SER A 172 -13.32 -10.75 8.07
N GLY A 173 -13.80 -11.03 6.85
CA GLY A 173 -14.15 -10.03 5.85
C GLY A 173 -13.19 -10.02 4.67
N LYS A 174 -13.56 -9.30 3.61
CA LYS A 174 -12.74 -9.22 2.40
C LYS A 174 -11.62 -8.20 2.57
N TYR A 175 -10.44 -8.55 2.09
CA TYR A 175 -9.28 -7.67 2.09
C TYR A 175 -8.49 -7.86 0.79
N TYR A 176 -7.70 -6.85 0.43
CA TYR A 176 -6.81 -6.89 -0.71
C TYR A 176 -5.46 -6.28 -0.35
N ILE A 177 -4.39 -6.93 -0.80
CA ILE A 177 -3.00 -6.54 -0.63
C ILE A 177 -2.46 -6.25 -2.02
N SER A 178 -2.09 -5.00 -2.28
CA SER A 178 -1.42 -4.58 -3.51
C SER A 178 -0.05 -4.06 -3.16
N TYR A 179 0.98 -4.43 -3.90
CA TYR A 179 2.35 -4.06 -3.58
C TYR A 179 3.15 -3.78 -4.84
N SER A 180 4.11 -2.87 -4.72
CA SER A 180 5.03 -2.53 -5.80
C SER A 180 6.43 -2.22 -5.26
N LYS A 181 7.42 -2.38 -6.15
CA LYS A 181 8.82 -2.07 -5.86
C LYS A 181 9.10 -0.62 -6.25
N VAL A 182 9.54 0.20 -5.31
CA VAL A 182 9.88 1.60 -5.55
C VAL A 182 11.38 1.73 -5.79
N LEU A 183 11.76 2.06 -7.02
CA LEU A 183 13.16 2.28 -7.44
C LEU A 183 13.58 3.75 -7.38
N ASP A 184 12.60 4.65 -7.40
CA ASP A 184 12.79 6.10 -7.43
C ASP A 184 11.77 6.74 -6.50
N LEU A 185 12.25 7.40 -5.46
CA LEU A 185 11.40 8.02 -4.44
C LEU A 185 10.45 9.06 -5.04
N ASN A 186 10.82 9.72 -6.14
CA ASN A 186 9.93 10.68 -6.82
C ASN A 186 8.68 10.02 -7.41
N LYS A 187 8.69 8.69 -7.58
CA LYS A 187 7.55 7.93 -8.07
C LYS A 187 6.69 7.36 -6.96
N ILE A 188 7.03 7.54 -5.68
CA ILE A 188 6.31 6.91 -4.56
C ILE A 188 4.81 7.25 -4.56
N ASN A 189 4.43 8.50 -4.86
CA ASN A 189 3.03 8.89 -4.98
C ASN A 189 2.33 8.16 -6.13
N LYS A 190 3.00 8.04 -7.29
CA LYS A 190 2.46 7.30 -8.42
C LYS A 190 2.27 5.81 -8.07
N GLU A 191 3.29 5.18 -7.51
CA GLU A 191 3.25 3.78 -7.08
C GLU A 191 2.15 3.53 -6.04
N PHE A 192 1.94 4.48 -5.13
CA PHE A 192 0.84 4.46 -4.19
C PHE A 192 -0.52 4.50 -4.89
N GLU A 193 -0.75 5.48 -5.78
CA GLU A 193 -2.02 5.62 -6.49
C GLU A 193 -2.28 4.41 -7.42
N ASP A 194 -1.24 3.85 -8.05
CA ASP A 194 -1.35 2.62 -8.85
C ASP A 194 -1.76 1.42 -8.00
N ASN A 195 -1.21 1.28 -6.78
CA ASN A 195 -1.60 0.21 -5.85
C ASN A 195 -3.06 0.37 -5.38
N ILE A 196 -3.50 1.60 -5.10
CA ILE A 196 -4.89 1.89 -4.73
C ILE A 196 -5.84 1.62 -5.91
N ALA A 197 -5.48 2.00 -7.13
CA ALA A 197 -6.30 1.73 -8.32
C ALA A 197 -6.52 0.22 -8.53
N LYS A 198 -5.48 -0.60 -8.35
CA LYS A 198 -5.58 -2.07 -8.38
C LYS A 198 -6.55 -2.61 -7.32
N ILE A 199 -6.49 -2.08 -6.09
CA ILE A 199 -7.41 -2.45 -5.01
C ILE A 199 -8.85 -2.07 -5.37
N GLU A 200 -9.09 -0.88 -5.91
CA GLU A 200 -10.43 -0.44 -6.31
C GLU A 200 -10.99 -1.29 -7.46
N LEU A 201 -10.15 -1.69 -8.42
CA LEU A 201 -10.54 -2.67 -9.44
C LEU A 201 -10.90 -4.02 -8.81
N ALA A 202 -10.08 -4.53 -7.89
CA ALA A 202 -10.36 -5.79 -7.22
C ALA A 202 -11.67 -5.73 -6.41
N LYS A 203 -11.96 -4.61 -5.73
CA LYS A 203 -13.25 -4.36 -5.06
C LYS A 203 -14.39 -4.36 -6.07
N LYS A 204 -14.28 -3.57 -7.13
CA LYS A 204 -15.30 -3.42 -8.17
C LYS A 204 -15.67 -4.75 -8.83
N TYR A 205 -14.67 -5.58 -9.09
CA TYR A 205 -14.82 -6.85 -9.80
C TYR A 205 -14.91 -8.07 -8.87
N ASN A 206 -15.00 -7.84 -7.55
CA ASN A 206 -15.05 -8.88 -6.53
C ASN A 206 -13.96 -9.95 -6.73
N PHE A 207 -12.73 -9.52 -7.00
CA PHE A 207 -11.60 -10.41 -7.32
C PHE A 207 -11.38 -11.47 -6.23
N ASN A 208 -11.07 -12.70 -6.64
CA ASN A 208 -11.03 -13.83 -5.71
C ASN A 208 -9.70 -13.93 -4.93
N GLU A 209 -8.60 -13.45 -5.51
CA GLU A 209 -7.30 -13.49 -4.83
C GLU A 209 -7.13 -12.23 -3.97
N SER A 210 -6.65 -12.41 -2.76
CA SER A 210 -6.39 -11.29 -1.85
C SER A 210 -5.13 -10.51 -2.24
N ILE A 211 -4.12 -11.16 -2.85
CA ILE A 211 -2.86 -10.50 -3.22
C ILE A 211 -2.89 -10.14 -4.71
N ILE A 212 -2.64 -8.86 -5.02
CA ILE A 212 -2.64 -8.30 -6.36
C ILE A 212 -1.20 -7.95 -6.73
N ASP A 213 -0.64 -8.66 -7.72
CA ASP A 213 0.67 -8.35 -8.31
C ASP A 213 0.51 -7.51 -9.60
N ASP A 214 1.63 -7.14 -10.24
CA ASP A 214 1.63 -6.33 -11.48
C ASP A 214 1.02 -7.04 -12.70
N ARG A 215 0.82 -8.36 -12.65
CA ARG A 215 0.23 -9.14 -13.73
C ARG A 215 -1.27 -9.32 -13.55
N ASN A 216 -1.73 -9.24 -12.30
CA ASN A 216 -3.13 -9.28 -11.93
C ASN A 216 -3.78 -7.92 -12.27
N MET A 217 -5.06 -7.92 -12.65
CA MET A 217 -5.87 -6.72 -12.95
C MET A 217 -5.60 -5.99 -14.28
N ILE A 218 -4.70 -6.47 -15.16
CA ILE A 218 -4.49 -5.84 -16.48
C ILE A 218 -5.78 -5.85 -17.32
N PHE A 219 -6.48 -6.99 -17.36
CA PHE A 219 -7.72 -7.10 -18.14
C PHE A 219 -8.82 -6.21 -17.54
N GLU A 220 -8.94 -6.23 -16.22
CA GLU A 220 -9.87 -5.42 -15.45
C GLU A 220 -9.64 -3.93 -15.69
N GLY A 221 -8.38 -3.48 -15.67
CA GLY A 221 -8.01 -2.09 -15.96
C GLY A 221 -8.30 -1.68 -17.41
N ILE A 222 -8.02 -2.55 -18.38
CA ILE A 222 -8.38 -2.30 -19.79
C ILE A 222 -9.89 -2.14 -19.93
N ILE A 223 -10.66 -3.08 -19.38
CA ILE A 223 -12.12 -3.03 -19.44
C ILE A 223 -12.62 -1.78 -18.73
N ASP A 224 -12.08 -1.43 -17.57
CA ASP A 224 -12.50 -0.26 -16.82
C ASP A 224 -12.28 1.04 -17.59
N SER A 225 -11.16 1.13 -18.34
CA SER A 225 -10.84 2.29 -19.20
C SER A 225 -11.78 2.49 -20.39
N VAL A 226 -12.54 1.47 -20.78
CA VAL A 226 -13.55 1.57 -21.85
C VAL A 226 -14.77 2.34 -21.35
N SER A 227 -15.32 3.24 -22.16
CA SER A 227 -16.50 4.03 -21.78
C SER A 227 -17.73 3.16 -21.52
N ASP A 228 -18.60 3.60 -20.61
CA ASP A 228 -19.82 2.86 -20.26
C ASP A 228 -20.75 2.66 -21.46
N TYR A 229 -20.77 3.61 -22.40
CA TYR A 229 -21.50 3.47 -23.67
C TYR A 229 -21.02 2.26 -24.49
N VAL A 230 -19.70 2.09 -24.64
CA VAL A 230 -19.14 0.95 -25.39
C VAL A 230 -19.36 -0.35 -24.62
N LYS A 231 -19.25 -0.32 -23.29
CA LYS A 231 -19.56 -1.49 -22.46
C LYS A 231 -21.02 -1.93 -22.63
N GLU A 232 -21.96 -0.98 -22.67
CA GLU A 232 -23.39 -1.28 -22.89
C GLU A 232 -23.64 -1.87 -24.27
N ASP A 233 -23.10 -1.26 -25.33
CA ASP A 233 -23.26 -1.77 -26.71
C ASP A 233 -22.72 -3.21 -26.86
N VAL A 234 -21.57 -3.52 -26.24
CA VAL A 234 -21.04 -4.89 -26.19
C VAL A 234 -21.95 -5.82 -25.40
N PHE A 235 -22.42 -5.38 -24.23
CA PHE A 235 -23.32 -6.18 -23.38
C PHE A 235 -24.60 -6.55 -24.15
N GLU A 236 -25.28 -5.59 -24.76
CA GLU A 236 -26.53 -5.83 -25.51
C GLU A 236 -26.34 -6.84 -26.65
N LYS A 237 -25.21 -6.77 -27.36
CA LYS A 237 -24.87 -7.69 -28.46
C LYS A 237 -24.69 -9.14 -28.00
N VAL A 238 -24.09 -9.36 -26.83
CA VAL A 238 -23.76 -10.71 -26.36
C VAL A 238 -24.80 -11.30 -25.41
N ASN A 239 -25.58 -10.47 -24.72
CA ASN A 239 -26.43 -10.87 -23.59
C ASN A 239 -27.42 -11.99 -23.95
N ASN A 240 -28.05 -11.93 -25.12
CA ASN A 240 -29.01 -12.95 -25.57
C ASN A 240 -28.42 -14.36 -25.67
N GLY A 241 -27.15 -14.48 -26.07
CA GLY A 241 -26.43 -15.75 -26.13
C GLY A 241 -26.02 -16.21 -24.74
N PHE A 242 -25.48 -15.29 -23.95
CA PHE A 242 -24.87 -15.58 -22.65
C PHE A 242 -25.91 -15.89 -21.57
N LEU A 243 -27.13 -15.34 -21.66
CA LEU A 243 -28.26 -15.71 -20.80
C LEU A 243 -28.66 -17.18 -20.89
N LYS A 244 -28.29 -17.88 -21.97
CA LYS A 244 -28.55 -19.31 -22.15
C LYS A 244 -27.52 -20.20 -21.46
N LEU A 245 -26.43 -19.62 -20.95
CA LEU A 245 -25.41 -20.35 -20.21
C LEU A 245 -25.92 -20.67 -18.81
N ASP A 246 -26.06 -21.97 -18.53
CA ASP A 246 -26.36 -22.46 -17.19
C ASP A 246 -25.10 -22.48 -16.31
N THR A 247 -25.29 -22.75 -15.02
CA THR A 247 -24.19 -22.80 -14.03
C THR A 247 -23.12 -23.82 -14.40
N GLU A 248 -23.50 -24.93 -15.03
CA GLU A 248 -22.57 -25.98 -15.42
C GLU A 248 -21.71 -25.57 -16.63
N MET A 249 -22.30 -24.86 -17.60
CA MET A 249 -21.55 -24.25 -18.71
C MET A 249 -20.60 -23.17 -18.22
N ILE A 250 -21.04 -22.29 -17.32
CA ILE A 250 -20.19 -21.26 -16.72
C ILE A 250 -18.98 -21.91 -16.03
N LYS A 251 -19.22 -22.94 -15.22
CA LYS A 251 -18.13 -23.72 -14.58
C LYS A 251 -17.22 -24.37 -15.62
N THR A 252 -17.78 -24.92 -16.69
CA THR A 252 -17.02 -25.54 -17.79
C THR A 252 -16.09 -24.53 -18.45
N ILE A 253 -16.58 -23.33 -18.75
CA ILE A 253 -15.82 -22.21 -19.33
C ILE A 253 -14.66 -21.82 -18.40
N GLU A 254 -14.95 -21.59 -17.12
CA GLU A 254 -13.95 -21.16 -16.13
C GLU A 254 -12.83 -22.19 -15.96
N VAL A 255 -13.18 -23.48 -15.86
CA VAL A 255 -12.18 -24.56 -15.77
C VAL A 255 -11.40 -24.71 -17.08
N PHE A 256 -12.06 -24.59 -18.23
CA PHE A 256 -11.37 -24.69 -19.51
C PHE A 256 -10.32 -23.58 -19.70
N PHE A 257 -10.63 -22.35 -19.29
CA PHE A 257 -9.65 -21.26 -19.26
C PHE A 257 -8.55 -21.49 -18.22
N LYS A 258 -8.88 -21.96 -17.00
CA LYS A 258 -7.90 -22.31 -15.96
C LYS A 258 -6.89 -23.34 -16.44
N CYS A 259 -7.34 -24.31 -17.24
CA CYS A 259 -6.50 -25.35 -17.84
C CYS A 259 -5.82 -24.91 -19.16
N GLY A 260 -5.79 -23.61 -19.49
CA GLY A 260 -5.09 -23.11 -20.68
C GLY A 260 -5.67 -23.64 -22.00
N LEU A 261 -7.00 -23.83 -22.06
CA LEU A 261 -7.72 -24.41 -23.20
C LEU A 261 -7.35 -25.87 -23.50
N ASN A 262 -6.70 -26.58 -22.56
CA ASN A 262 -6.37 -27.99 -22.71
C ASN A 262 -7.59 -28.88 -22.41
N LEU A 263 -8.09 -29.56 -23.44
CA LEU A 263 -9.24 -30.48 -23.33
C LEU A 263 -9.04 -31.61 -22.34
N SER A 264 -7.84 -32.19 -22.29
CA SER A 264 -7.55 -33.34 -21.44
C SER A 264 -7.49 -32.94 -19.97
N ASP A 265 -6.86 -31.81 -19.67
CA ASP A 265 -6.71 -31.34 -18.29
C ASP A 265 -8.04 -30.79 -17.76
N ALA A 266 -8.78 -30.04 -18.58
CA ALA A 266 -10.10 -29.54 -18.20
C ALA A 266 -11.12 -30.68 -17.99
N ALA A 267 -11.09 -31.73 -18.81
CA ALA A 267 -11.98 -32.89 -18.62
C ALA A 267 -11.68 -33.61 -17.29
N LYS A 268 -10.40 -33.76 -16.93
CA LYS A 268 -9.98 -34.33 -15.64
C LYS A 268 -10.43 -33.45 -14.47
N GLU A 269 -10.18 -32.15 -14.52
CA GLU A 269 -10.56 -31.18 -13.47
C GLU A 269 -12.09 -31.10 -13.28
N LEU A 270 -12.86 -31.28 -14.37
CA LEU A 270 -14.32 -31.34 -14.33
C LEU A 270 -14.88 -32.72 -13.95
N TYR A 271 -14.02 -33.75 -13.81
CA TYR A 271 -14.42 -35.15 -13.59
C TYR A 271 -15.40 -35.69 -14.65
N ILE A 272 -15.21 -35.31 -15.90
CA ILE A 272 -16.02 -35.77 -17.04
C ILE A 272 -15.17 -36.40 -18.14
N HIS A 273 -15.80 -37.14 -19.02
CA HIS A 273 -15.12 -37.65 -20.21
C HIS A 273 -14.83 -36.53 -21.22
N ARG A 274 -13.72 -36.64 -21.97
CA ARG A 274 -13.32 -35.66 -23.00
C ARG A 274 -14.43 -35.37 -24.02
N ASN A 275 -15.17 -36.40 -24.45
CA ASN A 275 -16.28 -36.23 -25.39
C ASN A 275 -17.45 -35.44 -24.79
N THR A 276 -17.71 -35.59 -23.49
CA THR A 276 -18.71 -34.79 -22.78
C THR A 276 -18.28 -33.33 -22.72
N LEU A 277 -16.99 -33.07 -22.50
CA LEU A 277 -16.45 -31.71 -22.56
C LEU A 277 -16.62 -31.10 -23.96
N ILE A 278 -16.28 -31.83 -25.03
CA ILE A 278 -16.47 -31.38 -26.41
C ILE A 278 -17.93 -30.99 -26.67
N TYR A 279 -18.88 -31.85 -26.27
CA TYR A 279 -20.30 -31.55 -26.42
C TYR A 279 -20.73 -30.29 -25.68
N ARG A 280 -20.20 -30.05 -24.47
CA ARG A 280 -20.46 -28.81 -23.71
C ARG A 280 -19.90 -27.59 -24.44
N LEU A 281 -18.68 -27.69 -24.97
CA LEU A 281 -18.04 -26.61 -25.73
C LEU A 281 -18.81 -26.31 -27.03
N ASP A 282 -19.28 -27.32 -27.76
CA ASP A 282 -20.14 -27.14 -28.94
C ASP A 282 -21.45 -26.42 -28.58
N LYS A 283 -22.03 -26.73 -27.42
CA LYS A 283 -23.25 -26.08 -26.94
C LYS A 283 -22.97 -24.62 -26.54
N ILE A 284 -21.82 -24.33 -25.93
CA ILE A 284 -21.36 -22.96 -25.61
C ILE A 284 -21.15 -22.16 -26.91
N GLU A 285 -20.47 -22.73 -27.90
CA GLU A 285 -20.26 -22.11 -29.21
C GLU A 285 -21.61 -21.79 -29.88
N LYS A 286 -22.54 -22.74 -29.88
CA LYS A 286 -23.89 -22.53 -30.45
C LYS A 286 -24.65 -21.37 -29.79
N TYR A 287 -24.46 -21.15 -28.49
CA TYR A 287 -25.15 -20.08 -27.77
C TYR A 287 -24.46 -18.73 -27.92
N THR A 288 -23.14 -18.73 -27.95
CA THR A 288 -22.34 -17.50 -27.82
C THR A 288 -21.74 -17.06 -29.15
N SER A 289 -21.76 -17.92 -30.17
CA SER A 289 -21.09 -17.78 -31.47
C SER A 289 -19.56 -17.71 -31.40
N TYR A 290 -18.97 -18.08 -30.25
CA TYR A 290 -17.53 -18.15 -30.05
C TYR A 290 -17.09 -19.59 -29.81
N ASP A 291 -16.24 -20.10 -30.69
CA ASP A 291 -15.51 -21.34 -30.40
C ASP A 291 -14.31 -21.03 -29.48
N ILE A 292 -14.47 -21.25 -28.18
CA ILE A 292 -13.42 -20.97 -27.20
C ILE A 292 -12.24 -21.95 -27.24
N ARG A 293 -12.27 -22.96 -28.12
CA ARG A 293 -11.10 -23.83 -28.41
C ARG A 293 -10.08 -23.09 -29.27
N GLU A 294 -10.55 -22.17 -30.11
CA GLU A 294 -9.71 -21.34 -30.96
C GLU A 294 -9.20 -20.13 -30.18
N PHE A 295 -7.87 -19.97 -30.11
CA PHE A 295 -7.24 -18.95 -29.26
C PHE A 295 -7.81 -17.54 -29.46
N ASN A 296 -7.93 -17.09 -30.72
CA ASN A 296 -8.43 -15.74 -31.03
C ASN A 296 -9.87 -15.53 -30.54
N ASN A 297 -10.74 -16.53 -30.72
CA ASN A 297 -12.11 -16.51 -30.22
C ASN A 297 -12.14 -16.56 -28.70
N ALA A 298 -11.29 -17.37 -28.08
CA ALA A 298 -11.20 -17.53 -26.63
C ALA A 298 -10.80 -16.20 -25.94
N VAL A 299 -9.87 -15.43 -26.53
CA VAL A 299 -9.48 -14.12 -26.01
C VAL A 299 -10.64 -13.13 -26.05
N ILE A 300 -11.33 -13.01 -27.19
CA ILE A 300 -12.50 -12.13 -27.33
C ILE A 300 -13.61 -12.58 -26.36
N PHE A 301 -13.89 -13.88 -26.33
CA PHE A 301 -14.86 -14.47 -25.43
C PHE A 301 -14.56 -14.13 -23.97
N LYS A 302 -13.31 -14.27 -23.53
CA LYS A 302 -12.92 -13.99 -22.14
C LYS A 302 -13.24 -12.54 -21.75
N LEU A 303 -12.99 -11.58 -22.64
CA LEU A 303 -13.30 -10.16 -22.41
C LEU A 303 -14.81 -9.92 -22.29
N VAL A 304 -15.59 -10.38 -23.27
CA VAL A 304 -17.05 -10.14 -23.28
C VAL A 304 -17.76 -10.94 -22.18
N PHE A 305 -17.25 -12.13 -21.83
CA PHE A 305 -17.75 -12.94 -20.73
C PHE A 305 -17.53 -12.26 -19.38
N PHE A 306 -16.35 -11.68 -19.17
CA PHE A 306 -16.05 -10.91 -17.98
C PHE A 306 -16.98 -9.70 -17.83
N LEU A 307 -17.14 -8.91 -18.90
CA LEU A 307 -18.04 -7.76 -18.95
C LEU A 307 -19.51 -8.16 -18.69
N TRP A 308 -19.96 -9.26 -19.29
CA TRP A 308 -21.32 -9.77 -19.07
C TRP A 308 -21.54 -10.22 -17.61
N LYS A 309 -20.56 -10.88 -16.99
CA LYS A 309 -20.63 -11.27 -15.58
C LYS A 309 -20.72 -10.05 -14.66
N GLU A 310 -19.93 -9.00 -14.90
CA GLU A 310 -19.96 -7.75 -14.11
C GLU A 310 -21.38 -7.16 -14.06
N LYS A 311 -22.01 -6.99 -15.22
CA LYS A 311 -23.38 -6.43 -15.34
C LYS A 311 -24.42 -7.29 -14.62
N LYS A 312 -24.26 -8.61 -14.65
CA LYS A 312 -25.18 -9.52 -13.95
C LYS A 312 -25.05 -9.39 -12.43
N THR A 313 -23.83 -9.28 -11.90
CA THR A 313 -23.57 -9.12 -10.46
C THR A 313 -24.08 -7.78 -9.92
N LYS A 314 -24.06 -6.71 -10.71
CA LYS A 314 -24.62 -5.40 -10.30
C LYS A 314 -26.16 -5.33 -10.27
N ASN A 315 -26.83 -6.20 -11.02
CA ASN A 315 -28.30 -6.21 -11.16
C ASN A 315 -28.98 -7.32 -10.32
N SER A 316 -28.22 -8.05 -9.50
CA SER A 316 -28.70 -9.12 -8.60
C SER A 316 -28.60 -8.66 -7.15
#